data_AF-A0A7V9V0W4-F1
#
_entry.id   AF-A0A7V9V0W4-F1
#
_cell.length_a   1.000
_cell.length_b   1.000
_cell.length_c   1.000
_cell.angle_alpha   90.00
_cell.angle_beta   90.00
_cell.angle_gamma   90.00
#
_symmetry.space_group_name_H-M   'P 1'
#
loop_
_entity.id
_entity.type
_entity.pdbx_description
1 polymer ?
#
loop_
_entity_poly.entity_id
_entity_poly.type
_entity_poly.pdbx_seq_one_letter_code
_entity_poly.pdbx_strand_id
1 'polypeptide(L)'
;MTTTELTGAEDVAWDLTDLYEGSDDPRLDEHIEEAETAAAAFRERYYGKVAELSAADLADAIAERERIEEVLTRVGYFAHLHFATDMADAPRGALVARITE
;
A
#
# COMPACT_ATOMS: atom_id res chain seq x y z
N MET A 1 -15.67 17.42 34.86
CA MET A 1 -15.21 16.03 34.75
C MET A 1 -16.13 15.36 33.76
N THR A 2 -15.62 14.96 32.60
CA THR A 2 -16.41 14.24 31.60
C THR A 2 -16.36 12.77 31.99
N THR A 3 -17.51 12.18 32.30
CA THR A 3 -17.61 10.74 32.54
C THR A 3 -17.52 10.05 31.18
N THR A 4 -16.49 9.23 30.98
CA THR A 4 -16.41 8.37 29.79
C THR A 4 -17.47 7.27 29.92
N GLU A 5 -18.44 7.27 29.00
CA GLU A 5 -19.43 6.20 28.88
C GLU A 5 -18.79 5.01 28.15
N LEU A 6 -18.87 3.82 28.75
CA LEU A 6 -18.38 2.59 28.14
C LEU A 6 -19.51 1.98 27.29
N THR A 7 -19.22 1.73 26.04
CA THR A 7 -20.13 1.26 24.99
C THR A 7 -19.97 -0.24 24.71
N GLY A 8 -18.86 -0.86 25.11
CA GLY A 8 -18.50 -2.23 24.77
C GLY A 8 -17.87 -2.39 23.38
N ALA A 9 -17.61 -1.28 22.68
CA ALA A 9 -16.99 -1.24 21.36
C ALA A 9 -15.56 -0.70 21.39
N GLU A 10 -14.96 -0.52 22.57
CA GLU A 10 -13.66 0.13 22.75
C GLU A 10 -12.53 -0.57 21.99
N ASP A 11 -12.64 -1.88 21.82
CA ASP A 11 -11.64 -2.73 21.13
C ASP A 11 -12.16 -3.30 19.80
N VAL A 12 -13.29 -2.81 19.28
CA VAL A 12 -13.87 -3.31 18.03
C VAL A 12 -13.20 -2.62 16.83
N ALA A 13 -12.32 -3.35 16.16
CA ALA A 13 -11.58 -2.91 14.99
C ALA A 13 -11.71 -3.91 13.83
N TRP A 14 -11.31 -3.49 12.63
CA TRP A 14 -11.16 -4.41 11.51
C TRP A 14 -9.99 -5.36 11.76
N ASP A 15 -10.21 -6.64 11.46
CA ASP A 15 -9.12 -7.61 11.35
C ASP A 15 -8.42 -7.41 10.00
N LEU A 16 -7.13 -7.09 10.04
CA LEU A 16 -6.32 -6.78 8.86
C LEU A 16 -5.18 -7.78 8.64
N THR A 17 -5.11 -8.88 9.42
CA THR A 17 -4.01 -9.84 9.33
C THR A 17 -3.94 -10.57 7.98
N ASP A 18 -5.07 -10.63 7.26
CA ASP A 18 -5.13 -11.11 5.87
C ASP A 18 -4.27 -10.27 4.92
N LEU A 19 -4.04 -8.99 5.25
CA LEU A 19 -3.13 -8.10 4.52
C LEU A 19 -1.73 -8.14 5.16
N TYR A 20 -1.62 -7.70 6.41
CA TYR A 20 -0.37 -7.59 7.15
C TYR A 20 -0.63 -7.73 8.66
N GLU A 21 0.35 -8.28 9.39
CA GLU A 21 0.25 -8.51 10.84
C GLU A 21 0.29 -7.20 11.65
N GLY A 22 0.81 -6.11 11.07
CA GLY A 22 0.95 -4.81 11.72
C GLY A 22 1.91 -3.89 10.97
N SER A 23 2.20 -2.72 11.54
CA SER A 23 3.11 -1.73 10.94
C SER A 23 4.55 -2.20 10.73
N ASP A 24 4.99 -3.21 11.49
CA ASP A 24 6.34 -3.77 11.44
C ASP A 24 6.40 -5.10 10.67
N ASP A 25 5.34 -5.47 9.94
CA ASP A 25 5.34 -6.68 9.11
C ASP A 25 6.39 -6.53 7.98
N PRO A 26 7.41 -7.43 7.90
CA PRO A 26 8.48 -7.32 6.91
C PRO A 26 7.96 -7.40 5.47
N ARG A 27 6.78 -8.00 5.24
CA ARG A 27 6.14 -8.04 3.92
C ARG A 27 5.80 -6.64 3.39
N LEU A 28 5.63 -5.64 4.26
CA LEU A 28 5.43 -4.25 3.82
C LEU A 28 6.66 -3.75 3.07
N ASP A 29 7.84 -3.94 3.65
CA ASP A 29 9.10 -3.48 3.09
C ASP A 29 9.43 -4.27 1.82
N GLU A 30 9.25 -5.59 1.83
CA GLU A 30 9.44 -6.44 0.66
C GLU A 30 8.56 -6.00 -0.53
N HIS A 31 7.28 -5.72 -0.29
CA HIS A 31 6.35 -5.27 -1.33
C HIS A 31 6.66 -3.86 -1.84
N ILE A 32 7.10 -2.94 -0.97
CA ILE A 32 7.52 -1.59 -1.37
C ILE A 32 8.78 -1.69 -2.26
N GLU A 33 9.80 -2.43 -1.83
CA GLU A 33 11.04 -2.62 -2.59
C GLU A 33 10.79 -3.32 -3.95
N GLU A 34 9.87 -4.30 -3.98
CA GLU A 34 9.45 -4.96 -5.21
C GLU A 34 8.83 -3.96 -6.19
N ALA A 35 7.89 -3.14 -5.71
CA ALA A 35 7.20 -2.15 -6.54
C ALA A 35 8.17 -1.08 -7.06
N GLU A 36 9.11 -0.59 -6.24
CA GLU A 36 10.15 0.35 -6.65
C GLU A 36 11.05 -0.22 -7.74
N THR A 37 11.54 -1.46 -7.53
CA THR A 37 12.41 -2.16 -8.49
C THR A 37 11.68 -2.38 -9.82
N ALA A 38 10.44 -2.83 -9.75
CA ALA A 38 9.62 -3.06 -10.93
C ALA A 38 9.28 -1.75 -11.66
N ALA A 39 8.98 -0.66 -10.95
CA ALA A 39 8.74 0.65 -11.55
C ALA A 39 9.98 1.20 -12.27
N ALA A 40 11.17 1.01 -11.69
CA ALA A 40 12.43 1.38 -12.34
C ALA A 40 12.64 0.60 -13.65
N ALA A 41 12.48 -0.73 -13.62
CA ALA A 41 12.58 -1.58 -14.80
C ALA A 41 11.52 -1.24 -15.86
N PHE A 42 10.29 -0.97 -15.42
CA PHE A 42 9.19 -0.53 -16.28
C PHE A 42 9.55 0.75 -17.04
N ARG A 43 10.09 1.74 -16.31
CA ARG A 43 10.54 2.99 -16.91
C ARG A 43 11.64 2.77 -17.93
N GLU A 44 12.68 2.00 -17.61
CA GLU A 44 13.77 1.70 -18.56
C GLU A 44 13.27 1.05 -19.85
N ARG A 45 12.27 0.18 -19.72
CA ARG A 45 11.69 -0.57 -20.83
C ARG A 45 10.79 0.30 -21.72
N TYR A 46 9.92 1.13 -21.16
CA TYR A 46 8.84 1.76 -21.91
C TYR A 46 8.93 3.29 -22.07
N TYR A 47 9.70 3.99 -21.22
CA TYR A 47 9.78 5.46 -21.27
C TYR A 47 10.32 5.94 -22.62
N GLY A 48 9.56 6.82 -23.29
CA GLY A 48 9.91 7.38 -24.61
C GLY A 48 9.75 6.44 -25.79
N LYS A 49 9.38 5.16 -25.56
CA LYS A 49 9.32 4.10 -26.60
C LYS A 49 7.89 3.66 -26.91
N VAL A 50 6.88 4.26 -26.29
CA VAL A 50 5.47 3.83 -26.40
C VAL A 50 4.96 3.81 -27.84
N ALA A 51 5.39 4.77 -28.68
CA ALA A 51 4.99 4.83 -30.08
C ALA A 51 5.56 3.69 -30.95
N GLU A 52 6.56 2.96 -30.45
CA GLU A 52 7.24 1.87 -31.13
C GLU A 52 6.67 0.49 -30.75
N LEU A 53 5.80 0.42 -29.74
CA LEU A 53 5.23 -0.82 -29.24
C LEU A 53 4.18 -1.38 -30.20
N SER A 54 4.17 -2.70 -30.37
CA SER A 54 3.03 -3.38 -30.97
C SER A 54 1.81 -3.33 -30.03
N ALA A 55 0.63 -3.67 -30.54
CA ALA A 55 -0.57 -3.78 -29.70
C ALA A 55 -0.39 -4.82 -28.57
N ALA A 56 0.35 -5.90 -28.83
CA ALA A 56 0.65 -6.91 -27.82
C ALA A 56 1.62 -6.37 -26.76
N ASP A 57 2.71 -5.72 -27.18
CA ASP A 57 3.69 -5.15 -26.25
C ASP A 57 3.08 -4.03 -25.39
N LEU A 58 2.13 -3.26 -25.94
CA LEU A 58 1.38 -2.27 -25.19
C LEU A 58 0.44 -2.90 -24.15
N ALA A 59 -0.21 -4.02 -24.49
CA ALA A 59 -1.03 -4.77 -23.54
C ALA A 59 -0.18 -5.31 -22.38
N ASP A 60 1.01 -5.85 -22.68
CA ASP A 60 1.97 -6.30 -21.66
C ASP A 60 2.45 -5.14 -20.78
N ALA A 61 2.69 -3.97 -21.37
CA ALA A 61 3.04 -2.76 -20.61
C ALA A 61 1.90 -2.33 -19.67
N ILE A 62 0.64 -2.40 -20.10
CA ILE A 62 -0.50 -2.05 -19.24
C ILE A 62 -0.62 -3.05 -18.09
N ALA A 63 -0.56 -4.35 -18.39
CA ALA A 63 -0.66 -5.40 -17.37
C ALA A 63 0.46 -5.29 -16.31
N GLU A 64 1.69 -5.01 -16.73
CA GLU A 64 2.80 -4.82 -15.78
C GLU A 64 2.60 -3.56 -14.93
N ARG A 65 2.09 -2.47 -15.51
CA ARG A 65 1.77 -1.26 -14.73
C ARG A 65 0.69 -1.55 -13.69
N GLU A 66 -0.38 -2.25 -14.06
CA GLU A 66 -1.46 -2.64 -13.16
C GLU A 66 -0.95 -3.51 -12.01
N ARG A 67 -0.06 -4.47 -12.31
CA ARG A 67 0.59 -5.30 -11.28
C ARG A 67 1.38 -4.47 -10.28
N ILE A 68 2.18 -3.51 -10.75
CA ILE A 68 2.96 -2.61 -9.89
C ILE A 68 2.03 -1.73 -9.03
N GLU A 69 0.99 -1.15 -9.64
CA GLU A 69 0.00 -0.33 -8.95
C GLU A 69 -0.78 -1.13 -7.90
N GLU A 70 -1.11 -2.39 -8.15
CA GLU A 70 -1.84 -3.25 -7.21
C GLU A 70 -1.07 -3.45 -5.90
N VAL A 71 0.25 -3.69 -5.97
CA VAL A 71 1.10 -3.88 -4.80
C VAL A 71 1.08 -2.65 -3.90
N LEU A 72 1.32 -1.47 -4.48
CA LEU A 72 1.32 -0.21 -3.73
C LEU A 72 -0.07 0.15 -3.20
N THR A 73 -1.11 -0.12 -3.98
CA THR A 73 -2.50 0.11 -3.58
C THR A 73 -2.87 -0.73 -2.36
N ARG A 74 -2.45 -2.00 -2.32
CA ARG A 74 -2.68 -2.89 -1.19
C ARG A 74 -1.99 -2.39 0.08
N VAL A 75 -0.71 -2.01 -0.02
CA VAL A 75 0.07 -1.40 1.07
C VAL A 75 -0.62 -0.13 1.59
N GLY A 76 -1.03 0.75 0.67
CA GLY A 76 -1.70 2.01 1.01
C GLY A 76 -3.05 1.82 1.69
N TYR A 77 -3.86 0.87 1.23
CA TYR A 77 -5.12 0.52 1.90
C TYR A 77 -4.87 -0.02 3.30
N PHE A 78 -3.93 -0.95 3.47
CA PHE A 78 -3.60 -1.45 4.80
C PHE A 78 -3.22 -0.31 5.75
N ALA A 79 -2.32 0.58 5.34
CA ALA A 79 -1.87 1.67 6.21
C ALA A 79 -3.01 2.61 6.64
N HIS A 80 -3.87 3.01 5.71
CA HIS A 80 -5.00 3.89 6.03
C HIS A 80 -6.02 3.20 6.93
N LEU A 81 -6.33 1.93 6.67
CA LEU A 81 -7.27 1.16 7.49
C LEU A 81 -6.70 0.88 8.88
N HIS A 82 -5.41 0.54 8.95
CA HIS A 82 -4.72 0.33 10.22
C HIS A 82 -4.74 1.61 11.05
N PHE A 83 -4.39 2.75 10.47
CA PHE A 83 -4.47 4.05 11.14
C PHE A 83 -5.89 4.42 11.57
N ALA A 84 -6.91 4.13 10.77
CA ALA A 84 -8.30 4.41 11.11
C ALA A 84 -8.79 3.66 12.36
N THR A 85 -8.15 2.54 12.73
CA THR A 85 -8.51 1.77 13.95
C THR A 85 -7.93 2.37 15.23
N ASP A 86 -6.88 3.20 15.14
CA ASP A 86 -6.41 4.04 16.25
C ASP A 86 -5.56 5.21 15.69
N MET A 87 -6.17 6.40 15.60
CA MET A 87 -5.49 7.58 15.04
C MET A 87 -4.55 8.28 16.04
N ALA A 88 -4.56 7.89 17.32
CA ALA A 88 -3.64 8.41 18.33
C ALA A 88 -2.33 7.61 18.40
N ASP A 89 -2.30 6.41 17.81
CA ASP A 89 -1.13 5.55 17.73
C ASP A 89 -0.10 6.10 16.71
N ALA A 90 1.07 6.48 17.22
CA ALA A 90 2.13 7.08 16.41
C ALA A 90 2.71 6.12 15.36
N PRO A 91 3.01 4.83 15.65
CA PRO A 91 3.44 3.87 14.64
C PRO A 91 2.50 3.75 13.44
N ARG A 92 1.18 3.71 13.66
CA ARG A 92 0.19 3.64 12.56
C ARG A 92 0.18 4.90 11.71
N GLY A 93 0.26 6.08 12.33
CA GLY A 93 0.38 7.34 11.61
C GLY A 93 1.66 7.45 10.80
N ALA A 94 2.79 6.97 11.34
CA ALA A 94 4.08 6.94 10.65
C ALA A 94 4.06 6.04 9.41
N LEU A 95 3.34 4.92 9.46
CA LEU A 95 3.17 4.04 8.30
C LEU A 95 2.45 4.76 7.14
N VAL A 96 1.37 5.49 7.43
CA VAL A 96 0.65 6.28 6.40
C VAL A 96 1.58 7.31 5.77
N ALA A 97 2.28 8.10 6.59
CA ALA A 97 3.21 9.12 6.09
C ALA A 97 4.28 8.50 5.16
N ARG A 98 4.89 7.39 5.60
CA ARG A 98 5.91 6.66 4.85
C ARG A 98 5.44 6.18 3.47
N ILE A 99 4.17 5.83 3.31
CA ILE A 99 3.63 5.33 2.04
C ILE A 99 3.22 6.46 1.10
N THR A 100 2.92 7.64 1.65
CA THR A 100 2.45 8.80 0.87
C THR A 100 3.55 9.77 0.43
N GLU A 101 4.72 9.72 1.08
CA GLU A 101 5.90 10.56 0.78
C GLU A 101 6.83 9.92 -0.24
#